data_AF-D1QVC1-F1
#
_entry.id   AF-D1QVC1-F1
#
_cell.length_a   1.000
_cell.length_b   1.000
_cell.length_c   1.000
_cell.angle_alpha   90.00
_cell.angle_beta   90.00
_cell.angle_gamma   90.00
#
_symmetry.space_group_name_H-M   'P 1'
#
loop_
_entity.id
_entity.type
_entity.pdbx_description
1 polymer ?
#
loop_
_entity_poly.entity_id
_entity_poly.type
_entity_poly.pdbx_seq_one_letter_code
_entity_poly.pdbx_strand_id
1 'polypeptide(L)'
;MNVIGTVSKNNGPVEEIYSISQIIKDVYLFNAGKTTNFTFNVTGCDFSEAEISAVNAIDTRTKVIDRILKIQEMGGILSFKTMDDTICRDNFILIDSCLPSIMAAILLEGNQGDSKDLKALTEKIALKNPMGYDMTHSHKYYEFKVKNFLVASALGMVPHTTWNGKYEANGGYLVVKDDGDVLCYHFYDRNLFEDYLYCNTRLETPSSTRYDFANLYRGRDGQLCFKLNLQVRFK
;
A
#
# COMPACT_ATOMS: atom_id res chain seq x y z
N MET A 1 -10.31 -9.44 -18.38
CA MET A 1 -10.68 -8.01 -18.36
C MET A 1 -9.59 -7.23 -19.07
N ASN A 2 -9.90 -6.63 -20.21
CA ASN A 2 -8.91 -5.97 -21.07
C ASN A 2 -9.22 -4.49 -21.15
N VAL A 3 -8.73 -3.72 -20.18
CA VAL A 3 -8.73 -2.24 -20.13
C VAL A 3 -8.24 -1.72 -21.51
N ILE A 4 -8.77 -0.65 -22.12
CA ILE A 4 -8.36 -0.11 -23.45
C ILE A 4 -8.18 1.40 -23.35
N GLY A 5 -7.12 1.97 -23.93
CA GLY A 5 -6.73 3.37 -23.70
C GLY A 5 -6.43 4.10 -24.98
N THR A 6 -6.97 5.31 -25.10
CA THR A 6 -6.61 6.25 -26.16
C THR A 6 -5.61 7.26 -25.62
N VAL A 7 -4.40 7.29 -26.19
CA VAL A 7 -3.46 8.39 -25.99
C VAL A 7 -3.68 9.40 -27.12
N SER A 8 -4.17 10.59 -26.81
CA SER A 8 -4.13 11.71 -27.77
C SER A 8 -2.71 12.29 -27.76
N LYS A 9 -1.91 11.95 -28.78
CA LYS A 9 -0.83 12.83 -29.21
C LYS A 9 -1.39 13.73 -30.30
N ASN A 10 -1.22 15.04 -30.12
CA ASN A 10 -1.52 16.03 -31.14
C ASN A 10 -0.87 15.64 -32.47
N ASN A 11 -1.71 15.63 -33.52
CA ASN A 11 -1.45 15.57 -34.96
C ASN A 11 -1.32 14.18 -35.63
N GLY A 12 -2.46 13.67 -36.12
CA GLY A 12 -2.56 12.66 -37.21
C GLY A 12 -3.45 11.45 -36.88
N PRO A 13 -4.24 10.92 -37.83
CA PRO A 13 -5.14 9.80 -37.57
C PRO A 13 -4.37 8.47 -37.69
N VAL A 14 -4.05 7.87 -36.55
CA VAL A 14 -3.76 6.44 -36.44
C VAL A 14 -4.39 5.94 -35.14
N GLU A 15 -5.58 5.34 -35.27
CA GLU A 15 -6.27 4.65 -34.17
C GLU A 15 -5.60 3.28 -33.97
N GLU A 16 -4.52 3.24 -33.19
CA GLU A 16 -4.03 1.98 -32.62
C GLU A 16 -4.73 1.74 -31.27
N ILE A 17 -5.65 0.78 -31.26
CA ILE A 17 -6.38 0.35 -30.06
C ILE A 17 -5.46 -0.60 -29.26
N TYR A 18 -4.82 -0.09 -28.22
CA TYR A 18 -4.08 -0.91 -27.26
C TYR A 18 -4.98 -1.33 -26.11
N SER A 19 -4.94 -2.62 -25.75
CA SER A 19 -5.46 -3.04 -24.45
C SER A 19 -4.50 -2.54 -23.36
N ILE A 20 -4.91 -1.54 -22.59
CA ILE A 20 -4.30 -1.06 -21.34
C ILE A 20 -3.88 -2.22 -20.41
N SER A 21 -4.47 -3.42 -20.46
CA SER A 21 -3.96 -4.57 -19.67
C SER A 21 -2.47 -4.88 -19.96
N GLN A 22 -2.00 -4.61 -21.18
CA GLN A 22 -0.57 -4.70 -21.56
C GLN A 22 0.27 -3.50 -21.08
N ILE A 23 -0.37 -2.35 -20.82
CA ILE A 23 0.32 -1.11 -20.40
C ILE A 23 0.36 -0.98 -18.86
N ILE A 24 -0.64 -1.50 -18.14
CA ILE A 24 -0.79 -1.40 -16.67
C ILE A 24 0.07 -2.39 -15.90
N LYS A 25 0.56 -3.47 -16.52
CA LYS A 25 1.30 -4.51 -15.80
C LYS A 25 2.55 -3.99 -15.08
N ASP A 26 3.09 -2.85 -15.55
CA ASP A 26 4.24 -2.15 -14.96
C ASP A 26 3.87 -0.81 -14.29
N VAL A 27 2.57 -0.49 -14.15
CA VAL A 27 2.11 0.73 -13.49
C VAL A 27 1.85 0.45 -12.01
N TYR A 28 2.66 1.06 -11.17
CA TYR A 28 2.39 1.13 -9.73
C TYR A 28 1.18 2.02 -9.50
N LEU A 29 0.19 1.50 -8.77
CA LEU A 29 -0.97 2.27 -8.33
C LEU A 29 -0.57 3.26 -7.24
N PHE A 30 0.36 2.86 -6.37
CA PHE A 30 0.96 3.72 -5.36
C PHE A 30 2.46 3.44 -5.31
N ASN A 31 3.26 4.43 -5.74
CA ASN A 31 4.68 4.28 -5.97
C ASN A 31 5.50 4.25 -4.68
N ALA A 32 6.54 3.41 -4.65
CA ALA A 32 7.52 3.40 -3.58
C ALA A 32 8.37 4.68 -3.56
N GLY A 33 8.59 5.22 -2.37
CA GLY A 33 9.48 6.35 -2.11
C GLY A 33 9.99 6.30 -0.67
N LYS A 34 11.01 7.10 -0.34
CA LYS A 34 11.44 7.25 1.07
C LYS A 34 10.30 7.77 1.98
N THR A 35 9.27 8.34 1.39
CA THR A 35 8.12 8.95 2.05
C THR A 35 6.90 8.06 2.14
N THR A 36 6.98 6.88 1.53
CA THR A 36 6.03 5.81 1.77
C THR A 36 6.54 4.83 2.84
N ASN A 37 7.55 5.24 3.62
CA ASN A 37 8.03 4.49 4.77
C ASN A 37 7.10 4.64 5.98
N PHE A 38 6.80 3.50 6.59
CA PHE A 38 6.08 3.34 7.85
C PHE A 38 7.10 2.90 8.90
N THR A 39 7.28 3.72 9.93
CA THR A 39 8.13 3.42 11.08
C THR A 39 7.32 2.68 12.14
N PHE A 40 7.86 1.56 12.62
CA PHE A 40 7.37 0.77 13.73
C PHE A 40 8.36 0.87 14.89
N ASN A 41 7.84 1.02 16.11
CA ASN A 41 8.62 0.75 17.31
C ASN A 41 8.74 -0.77 17.50
N VAL A 42 9.89 -1.21 17.98
CA VAL A 42 10.15 -2.59 18.40
C VAL A 42 10.25 -2.61 19.92
N THR A 43 9.34 -3.34 20.56
CA THR A 43 9.22 -3.43 22.03
C THR A 43 9.21 -4.91 22.46
N GLY A 44 9.03 -5.20 23.75
CA GLY A 44 8.94 -6.57 24.27
C GLY A 44 10.29 -7.21 24.64
N CYS A 45 11.38 -6.78 24.03
CA CYS A 45 12.74 -7.18 24.37
C CYS A 45 13.71 -5.99 24.15
N ASP A 46 14.81 -5.93 24.91
CA ASP A 46 15.87 -4.94 24.68
C ASP A 46 17.01 -5.59 23.89
N PHE A 47 17.12 -5.21 22.62
CA PHE A 47 18.11 -5.78 21.70
C PHE A 47 19.45 -5.09 21.90
N SER A 48 20.50 -5.87 22.16
CA SER A 48 21.88 -5.39 22.12
C SER A 48 22.28 -4.96 20.70
N GLU A 49 23.33 -4.14 20.57
CA GLU A 49 23.85 -3.72 19.27
C GLU A 49 24.35 -4.90 18.41
N ALA A 50 24.84 -5.97 19.06
CA ALA A 50 25.23 -7.20 18.38
C ALA A 50 24.01 -7.92 17.78
N GLU A 51 22.90 -7.98 18.50
CA GLU A 51 21.64 -8.56 18.03
C GLU A 51 21.01 -7.74 16.90
N ILE A 52 21.01 -6.40 17.03
CA ILE A 52 20.57 -5.49 15.96
C ILE A 52 21.40 -5.73 14.69
N SER A 53 22.72 -5.82 14.83
CA SER A 53 23.63 -6.09 13.72
C SER A 53 23.38 -7.47 13.10
N ALA A 54 23.13 -8.49 13.90
CA ALA A 54 22.83 -9.84 13.44
C ALA A 54 21.52 -9.90 12.63
N VAL A 55 20.46 -9.24 13.09
CA VAL A 55 19.20 -9.12 12.31
C VAL A 55 19.45 -8.37 11.00
N ASN A 56 20.14 -7.23 11.06
CA ASN A 56 20.42 -6.42 9.88
C ASN A 56 21.35 -7.11 8.86
N ALA A 57 22.13 -8.10 9.28
CA ALA A 57 23.00 -8.90 8.41
C ALA A 57 22.24 -9.96 7.59
N ILE A 58 20.97 -10.25 7.89
CA ILE A 58 20.16 -11.19 7.12
C ILE A 58 19.95 -10.62 5.70
N ASP A 59 20.50 -11.27 4.68
CA ASP A 59 20.43 -10.82 3.27
C ASP A 59 19.96 -11.95 2.32
N THR A 60 18.77 -12.48 2.59
CA THR A 60 18.09 -13.43 1.71
C THR A 60 17.21 -12.71 0.68
N ARG A 61 16.65 -13.46 -0.28
CA ARG A 61 15.63 -12.95 -1.22
C ARG A 61 14.39 -12.40 -0.50
N THR A 62 14.06 -12.95 0.67
CA THR A 62 12.91 -12.57 1.50
C THR A 62 13.31 -11.78 2.74
N LYS A 63 14.51 -11.16 2.76
CA LYS A 63 15.12 -10.57 3.96
C LYS A 63 14.21 -9.69 4.81
N VAL A 64 13.28 -8.94 4.21
CA VAL A 64 12.34 -8.10 4.97
C VAL A 64 11.46 -8.97 5.88
N ILE A 65 10.95 -10.08 5.36
CA ILE A 65 10.16 -11.07 6.10
C ILE A 65 11.05 -11.77 7.13
N ASP A 66 12.20 -12.28 6.71
CA ASP A 66 13.12 -13.01 7.59
C ASP A 66 13.56 -12.16 8.79
N ARG A 67 13.80 -10.86 8.59
CA ARG A 67 14.13 -9.91 9.66
C ARG A 67 12.97 -9.70 10.62
N ILE A 68 11.73 -9.55 10.12
CA ILE A 68 10.54 -9.43 10.99
C ILE A 68 10.36 -10.70 11.82
N LEU A 69 10.45 -11.87 11.19
CA LEU A 69 10.33 -13.14 11.90
C LEU A 69 11.43 -13.30 12.95
N LYS A 70 12.67 -12.90 12.64
CA LYS A 70 13.76 -12.94 13.63
C LYS A 70 13.53 -11.99 14.79
N ILE A 71 13.04 -10.78 14.53
CA ILE A 71 12.65 -9.83 15.59
C ILE A 71 11.60 -10.47 16.51
N GLN A 72 10.58 -11.11 15.95
CA GLN A 72 9.51 -11.77 16.71
C GLN A 72 9.99 -12.99 17.49
N GLU A 73 10.85 -13.83 16.89
CA GLU A 73 11.49 -14.97 17.56
C GLU A 73 12.27 -14.55 18.81
N MET A 74 12.89 -13.36 18.76
CA MET A 74 13.64 -12.76 19.87
C MET A 74 12.75 -12.04 20.90
N GLY A 75 11.41 -12.16 20.78
CA GLY A 75 10.44 -11.52 21.67
C GLY A 75 10.10 -10.08 21.29
N GLY A 76 10.57 -9.60 20.14
CA GLY A 76 10.28 -8.27 19.62
C GLY A 76 8.86 -8.12 19.08
N ILE A 77 8.18 -7.06 19.49
CA ILE A 77 6.81 -6.72 19.06
C ILE A 77 6.88 -5.44 18.24
N LEU A 78 6.44 -5.50 16.97
CA LEU A 78 6.36 -4.34 16.09
C LEU A 78 5.02 -3.63 16.28
N SER A 79 5.06 -2.36 16.69
CA SER A 79 3.88 -1.49 16.83
C SER A 79 4.04 -0.25 15.96
N PHE A 80 3.02 0.09 15.16
CA PHE A 80 3.07 1.25 14.28
C PHE A 80 3.30 2.55 15.07
N LYS A 81 4.32 3.33 14.67
CA LYS A 81 4.67 4.62 15.29
C LYS A 81 4.16 5.79 14.45
N THR A 82 4.57 5.85 13.19
CA THR A 82 4.22 6.94 12.26
C THR A 82 4.60 6.57 10.83
N MET A 83 4.13 7.33 9.85
CA MET A 83 4.77 7.42 8.53
C MET A 83 5.89 8.47 8.59
N ASP A 84 6.96 8.25 7.82
CA ASP A 84 8.16 9.10 7.85
C ASP A 84 7.90 10.49 7.24
N ASP A 85 7.04 10.55 6.23
CA ASP A 85 6.66 11.79 5.56
C ASP A 85 5.31 12.29 6.06
N THR A 86 5.29 13.52 6.55
CA THR A 86 4.08 14.11 7.13
C THR A 86 3.04 14.41 6.07
N ILE A 87 3.44 14.77 4.84
CA ILE A 87 2.49 15.05 3.75
C ILE A 87 1.77 13.75 3.36
N CYS A 88 2.51 12.66 3.19
CA CYS A 88 1.97 11.35 2.89
C CYS A 88 1.02 10.88 4.00
N ARG A 89 1.42 11.05 5.26
CA ARG A 89 0.57 10.76 6.42
C ARG A 89 -0.71 11.58 6.42
N ASP A 90 -0.61 12.88 6.17
CA ASP A 90 -1.74 13.80 6.23
C ASP A 90 -2.70 13.57 5.04
N ASN A 91 -2.19 13.15 3.88
CA ASN A 91 -3.00 12.67 2.76
C ASN A 91 -3.80 11.41 3.15
N PHE A 92 -3.20 10.48 3.90
CA PHE A 92 -3.91 9.29 4.39
C PHE A 92 -4.97 9.67 5.42
N ILE A 93 -4.64 10.58 6.35
CA ILE A 93 -5.58 11.10 7.36
C ILE A 93 -6.75 11.84 6.71
N LEU A 94 -6.52 12.56 5.61
CA LEU A 94 -7.57 13.23 4.85
C LEU A 94 -8.59 12.24 4.28
N ILE A 95 -8.15 11.05 3.85
CA ILE A 95 -9.06 9.97 3.44
C ILE A 95 -9.79 9.42 4.66
N ASP A 96 -9.06 9.06 5.71
CA ASP A 96 -9.61 8.59 6.98
C ASP A 96 -8.56 8.65 8.10
N SER A 97 -8.94 9.13 9.29
CA SER A 97 -8.00 9.31 10.40
C SER A 97 -7.32 8.02 10.88
N CYS A 98 -7.94 6.85 10.70
CA CYS A 98 -7.35 5.56 11.05
C CYS A 98 -6.59 4.90 9.89
N LEU A 99 -6.64 5.47 8.67
CA LEU A 99 -6.03 4.85 7.49
C LEU A 99 -4.52 4.59 7.65
N PRO A 100 -3.69 5.49 8.22
CA PRO A 100 -2.28 5.20 8.46
C PRO A 100 -2.09 3.91 9.28
N SER A 101 -2.83 3.76 10.38
CA SER A 101 -2.73 2.59 11.24
C SER A 101 -3.25 1.31 10.58
N ILE A 102 -4.33 1.41 9.80
CA ILE A 102 -4.87 0.28 9.02
C ILE A 102 -3.85 -0.20 7.98
N MET A 103 -3.28 0.73 7.21
CA MET A 103 -2.28 0.40 6.19
C MET A 103 -0.98 -0.11 6.80
N ALA A 104 -0.59 0.37 7.99
CA ALA A 104 0.52 -0.17 8.74
C ALA A 104 0.29 -1.64 9.15
N ALA A 105 -0.93 -1.96 9.62
CA ALA A 105 -1.28 -3.33 9.98
C ALA A 105 -1.27 -4.26 8.75
N ILE A 106 -1.83 -3.81 7.62
CA ILE A 106 -1.79 -4.53 6.34
C ILE A 106 -0.34 -4.74 5.88
N LEU A 107 0.50 -3.72 5.98
CA LEU A 107 1.89 -3.76 5.55
C LEU A 107 2.73 -4.72 6.42
N LEU A 108 2.51 -4.71 7.74
CA LEU A 108 3.14 -5.67 8.65
C LEU A 108 2.66 -7.09 8.33
N GLU A 109 1.35 -7.29 8.15
CA GLU A 109 0.78 -8.60 7.78
C GLU A 109 1.36 -9.16 6.49
N GLY A 110 1.46 -8.31 5.46
CA GLY A 110 2.04 -8.69 4.18
C GLY A 110 3.54 -8.97 4.24
N ASN A 111 4.25 -8.57 5.29
CA ASN A 111 5.67 -8.86 5.48
C ASN A 111 5.95 -9.86 6.62
N GLN A 112 4.93 -10.62 7.06
CA GLN A 112 5.10 -11.74 7.99
C GLN A 112 4.31 -13.00 7.58
N GLY A 113 3.47 -12.92 6.55
CA GLY A 113 2.68 -14.04 6.03
C GLY A 113 2.95 -14.35 4.56
N ASP A 114 2.15 -15.27 4.01
CA ASP A 114 2.39 -15.86 2.69
C ASP A 114 1.72 -15.12 1.53
N SER A 115 0.95 -14.08 1.82
CA SER A 115 0.19 -13.34 0.81
C SER A 115 0.61 -11.88 0.72
N LYS A 116 0.66 -11.38 -0.50
CA LYS A 116 0.78 -9.95 -0.82
C LYS A 116 -0.54 -9.38 -1.38
N ASP A 117 -1.56 -10.22 -1.55
CA ASP A 117 -2.86 -9.84 -2.09
C ASP A 117 -3.56 -8.84 -1.18
N LEU A 118 -3.91 -7.67 -1.70
CA LEU A 118 -4.40 -6.59 -0.84
C LEU A 118 -5.79 -6.91 -0.26
N LYS A 119 -6.65 -7.60 -1.02
CA LYS A 119 -7.96 -8.05 -0.53
C LYS A 119 -7.78 -9.06 0.60
N ALA A 120 -6.99 -10.11 0.38
CA ALA A 120 -6.75 -11.14 1.39
C ALA A 120 -6.11 -10.57 2.67
N LEU A 121 -5.16 -9.65 2.53
CA LEU A 121 -4.55 -8.96 3.66
C LEU A 121 -5.55 -8.10 4.43
N THR A 122 -6.40 -7.36 3.72
CA THR A 122 -7.43 -6.52 4.32
C THR A 122 -8.47 -7.36 5.08
N GLU A 123 -8.91 -8.48 4.51
CA GLU A 123 -9.82 -9.43 5.16
C GLU A 123 -9.18 -10.02 6.44
N LYS A 124 -7.89 -10.39 6.38
CA LYS A 124 -7.15 -10.89 7.55
C LYS A 124 -7.03 -9.84 8.65
N ILE A 125 -6.77 -8.59 8.30
CA ILE A 125 -6.74 -7.48 9.26
C ILE A 125 -8.12 -7.17 9.82
N ALA A 126 -9.19 -7.28 9.01
CA ALA A 126 -10.56 -7.09 9.48
C ALA A 126 -10.94 -8.11 10.56
N LEU A 127 -10.51 -9.37 10.42
CA LEU A 127 -10.70 -10.41 11.44
C LEU A 127 -9.94 -10.11 12.75
N LYS A 128 -8.73 -9.56 12.64
CA LYS A 128 -7.92 -9.16 13.82
C LYS A 128 -8.46 -7.90 14.50
N ASN A 129 -9.16 -7.06 13.74
CA ASN A 129 -9.74 -5.79 14.16
C ASN A 129 -8.78 -4.91 14.99
N PRO A 130 -7.57 -4.56 14.49
CA PRO A 130 -6.59 -3.82 15.27
C PRO A 130 -7.07 -2.42 15.73
N MET A 131 -8.07 -1.84 15.06
CA MET A 131 -8.66 -0.55 15.43
C MET A 131 -9.79 -0.68 16.46
N GLY A 132 -10.18 -1.90 16.84
CA GLY A 132 -11.22 -2.12 17.84
C GLY A 132 -12.60 -1.59 17.43
N TYR A 133 -12.94 -1.61 16.14
CA TYR A 133 -14.26 -1.19 15.67
C TYR A 133 -15.37 -2.09 16.22
N ASP A 134 -16.55 -1.51 16.42
CA ASP A 134 -17.74 -2.27 16.77
C ASP A 134 -18.27 -3.05 15.55
N MET A 135 -18.21 -4.37 15.63
CA MET A 135 -18.59 -5.27 14.55
C MET A 135 -20.04 -5.79 14.65
N THR A 136 -20.82 -5.34 15.64
CA THR A 136 -22.21 -5.78 15.88
C THR A 136 -23.10 -5.71 14.64
N HIS A 137 -22.92 -4.68 13.81
CA HIS A 137 -23.69 -4.46 12.59
C HIS A 137 -22.98 -4.94 11.31
N SER A 138 -21.91 -5.72 11.44
CA SER A 138 -21.16 -6.29 10.31
C SER A 138 -20.66 -5.23 9.30
N HIS A 139 -20.35 -4.02 9.78
CA HIS A 139 -19.76 -2.98 8.95
C HIS A 139 -18.38 -3.39 8.41
N LYS A 140 -18.16 -3.12 7.12
CA LYS A 140 -16.92 -3.43 6.42
C LYS A 140 -15.89 -2.30 6.50
N TYR A 141 -15.55 -1.85 7.71
CA TYR A 141 -14.71 -0.67 7.93
C TYR A 141 -13.37 -0.72 7.18
N TYR A 142 -12.66 -1.84 7.28
CA TYR A 142 -11.34 -2.01 6.67
C TYR A 142 -11.42 -2.04 5.14
N GLU A 143 -12.35 -2.82 4.58
CA GLU A 143 -12.58 -2.90 3.13
C GLU A 143 -12.89 -1.52 2.55
N PHE A 144 -13.81 -0.78 3.16
CA PHE A 144 -14.21 0.55 2.70
C PHE A 144 -13.05 1.55 2.72
N LYS A 145 -12.27 1.59 3.81
CA LYS A 145 -11.13 2.51 3.95
C LYS A 145 -10.01 2.19 2.97
N VAL A 146 -9.71 0.90 2.74
CA VAL A 146 -8.72 0.47 1.75
C VAL A 146 -9.17 0.78 0.33
N LYS A 147 -10.45 0.56 -0.01
CA LYS A 147 -11.01 0.96 -1.32
C LYS A 147 -10.87 2.45 -1.59
N ASN A 148 -11.20 3.30 -0.61
CA ASN A 148 -11.03 4.76 -0.75
C ASN A 148 -9.56 5.16 -0.95
N PHE A 149 -8.62 4.50 -0.26
CA PHE A 149 -7.19 4.70 -0.50
C PHE A 149 -6.77 4.34 -1.93
N LEU A 150 -7.26 3.21 -2.46
CA LEU A 150 -6.95 2.78 -3.82
C LEU A 150 -7.53 3.73 -4.85
N VAL A 151 -8.77 4.19 -4.66
CA VAL A 151 -9.41 5.19 -5.53
C VAL A 151 -8.66 6.50 -5.50
N ALA A 152 -8.30 7.01 -4.31
CA ALA A 152 -7.51 8.24 -4.20
C ALA A 152 -6.18 8.12 -4.94
N SER A 153 -5.46 7.00 -4.74
CA SER A 153 -4.19 6.71 -5.42
C SER A 153 -4.37 6.62 -6.95
N ALA A 154 -5.42 5.95 -7.42
CA ALA A 154 -5.75 5.85 -8.83
C ALA A 154 -6.07 7.22 -9.46
N LEU A 155 -6.74 8.10 -8.71
CA LEU A 155 -7.29 9.35 -9.24
C LEU A 155 -6.45 10.58 -8.90
N GLY A 156 -5.14 10.39 -8.68
CA GLY A 156 -4.16 11.49 -8.65
C GLY A 156 -3.55 11.79 -7.28
N MET A 157 -3.88 11.06 -6.21
CA MET A 157 -3.14 11.19 -4.95
C MET A 157 -1.74 10.61 -5.10
N VAL A 158 -0.72 11.42 -4.79
CA VAL A 158 0.69 10.99 -4.73
C VAL A 158 1.27 11.21 -3.32
N PRO A 159 2.27 10.41 -2.88
CA PRO A 159 2.76 10.45 -1.49
C PRO A 159 3.26 11.82 -1.01
N HIS A 160 3.98 12.54 -1.87
CA HIS A 160 4.82 13.69 -1.48
C HIS A 160 4.20 15.06 -1.77
N THR A 161 2.98 15.09 -2.27
CA THR A 161 2.31 16.32 -2.67
C THR A 161 1.00 16.39 -1.92
N THR A 162 0.73 17.54 -1.29
CA THR A 162 -0.51 17.75 -0.56
C THR A 162 -1.69 17.49 -1.49
N TRP A 163 -2.48 16.48 -1.13
CA TRP A 163 -3.69 16.14 -1.85
C TRP A 163 -4.86 16.87 -1.20
N ASN A 164 -5.70 17.51 -2.00
CA ASN A 164 -6.82 18.32 -1.53
C ASN A 164 -8.17 17.60 -1.64
N GLY A 165 -8.16 16.28 -1.87
CA GLY A 165 -9.36 15.47 -2.07
C GLY A 165 -10.00 15.61 -3.46
N LYS A 166 -9.41 16.38 -4.37
CA LYS A 166 -9.92 16.50 -5.74
C LYS A 166 -9.34 15.39 -6.61
N TYR A 167 -10.24 14.72 -7.33
CA TYR A 167 -9.86 13.76 -8.36
C TYR A 167 -9.48 14.48 -9.63
N GLU A 168 -8.33 14.14 -10.19
CA GLU A 168 -7.87 14.73 -11.45
C GLU A 168 -8.35 13.88 -12.63
N ALA A 169 -9.08 14.50 -13.57
CA ALA A 169 -9.59 13.84 -14.78
C ALA A 169 -8.47 13.50 -15.80
N ASN A 170 -7.23 13.89 -15.52
CA ASN A 170 -6.08 13.67 -16.40
C ASN A 170 -5.54 12.23 -16.33
N GLY A 171 -5.96 11.44 -15.35
CA GLY A 171 -5.58 10.04 -15.18
C GLY A 171 -6.64 9.06 -15.67
N GLY A 172 -7.35 9.37 -16.78
CA GLY A 172 -8.48 8.58 -17.28
C GLY A 172 -8.18 7.08 -17.44
N TYR A 173 -8.55 6.27 -16.44
CA TYR A 173 -8.57 4.83 -16.57
C TYR A 173 -9.91 4.44 -17.19
N LEU A 174 -9.85 3.90 -18.40
CA LEU A 174 -11.00 3.35 -19.10
C LEU A 174 -11.03 1.85 -18.81
N VAL A 175 -11.71 1.46 -17.74
CA VAL A 175 -11.87 0.06 -17.35
C VAL A 175 -12.76 -0.61 -18.39
N VAL A 176 -12.36 -1.76 -18.92
CA VAL A 176 -13.15 -2.46 -19.94
C VAL A 176 -13.31 -3.89 -19.50
N LYS A 177 -14.56 -4.35 -19.44
CA LYS A 177 -14.93 -5.72 -19.09
C LYS A 177 -14.37 -6.73 -20.10
N ASP A 178 -14.38 -8.01 -19.73
CA ASP A 178 -13.93 -9.12 -20.59
C ASP A 178 -14.72 -9.24 -21.89
N ASP A 179 -15.96 -8.76 -21.90
CA ASP A 179 -16.89 -8.71 -23.04
C ASP A 179 -16.70 -7.47 -23.93
N GLY A 180 -15.78 -6.57 -23.59
CA GLY A 180 -15.52 -5.34 -24.36
C GLY A 180 -16.35 -4.14 -23.92
N ASP A 181 -17.22 -4.26 -22.91
CA ASP A 181 -17.97 -3.13 -22.38
C ASP A 181 -17.05 -2.14 -21.67
N VAL A 182 -17.12 -0.88 -22.11
CA VAL A 182 -16.36 0.23 -21.54
C VAL A 182 -17.03 0.76 -20.27
N LEU A 183 -16.38 0.61 -19.12
CA LEU A 183 -16.59 1.43 -17.93
C LEU A 183 -15.91 2.80 -18.13
N CYS A 184 -16.63 3.70 -18.80
CA CYS A 184 -16.30 5.11 -18.75
C CYS A 184 -16.45 5.63 -17.31
N TYR A 185 -15.51 6.43 -16.83
CA TYR A 185 -15.60 7.19 -15.59
C TYR A 185 -16.63 8.34 -15.74
N HIS A 186 -17.89 7.98 -15.98
CA HIS A 186 -19.04 8.86 -15.80
C HIS A 186 -19.85 8.36 -14.61
N PHE A 187 -19.24 8.28 -13.42
CA PHE A 187 -19.91 8.12 -12.11
C PHE A 187 -20.94 6.97 -11.94
N TYR A 188 -21.21 6.17 -12.96
CA TYR A 188 -22.38 5.30 -12.99
C TYR A 188 -22.15 3.97 -12.29
N ASP A 189 -20.90 3.61 -11.99
CA ASP A 189 -20.62 2.50 -11.09
C ASP A 189 -19.29 2.66 -10.32
N ARG A 190 -19.27 3.60 -9.37
CA ARG A 190 -18.17 3.77 -8.41
C ARG A 190 -17.85 2.47 -7.67
N ASN A 191 -18.86 1.66 -7.37
CA ASN A 191 -18.68 0.40 -6.65
C ASN A 191 -17.88 -0.59 -7.50
N LEU A 192 -18.19 -0.73 -8.79
CA LEU A 192 -17.45 -1.63 -9.68
C LEU A 192 -15.99 -1.20 -9.86
N PHE A 193 -15.71 0.10 -9.91
CA PHE A 193 -14.33 0.60 -9.95
C PHE A 193 -13.56 0.29 -8.66
N GLU A 194 -14.17 0.57 -7.49
CA GLU A 194 -13.60 0.25 -6.18
C GLU A 194 -13.32 -1.24 -6.03
N ASP A 195 -14.29 -2.08 -6.42
CA ASP A 195 -14.17 -3.54 -6.39
C ASP A 195 -13.07 -4.03 -7.32
N TYR A 196 -12.95 -3.46 -8.51
CA TYR A 196 -11.88 -3.79 -9.45
C TYR A 196 -10.51 -3.50 -8.86
N LEU A 197 -10.28 -2.29 -8.33
CA LEU A 197 -8.99 -1.94 -7.71
C LEU A 197 -8.69 -2.87 -6.52
N TYR A 198 -9.66 -3.08 -5.65
CA TYR A 198 -9.51 -3.90 -4.46
C TYR A 198 -9.19 -5.37 -4.79
N CYS A 199 -9.86 -5.93 -5.79
CA CYS A 199 -9.65 -7.31 -6.20
C CYS A 199 -8.42 -7.54 -7.08
N ASN A 200 -7.82 -6.50 -7.68
CA ASN A 200 -6.73 -6.64 -8.66
C ASN A 200 -5.41 -6.01 -8.22
N THR A 201 -5.24 -5.66 -6.94
CA THR A 201 -4.01 -5.06 -6.41
C THR A 201 -3.31 -5.93 -5.38
N ARG A 202 -2.01 -5.69 -5.20
CA ARG A 202 -1.15 -6.36 -4.22
C ARG A 202 -0.07 -5.41 -3.71
N LEU A 203 0.47 -5.73 -2.54
CA LEU A 203 1.71 -5.16 -2.05
C LEU A 203 2.90 -5.66 -2.89
N GLU A 204 3.88 -4.79 -3.06
CA GLU A 204 5.19 -5.17 -3.59
C GLU A 204 6.28 -4.70 -2.62
N THR A 205 7.35 -5.47 -2.50
CA THR A 205 8.51 -5.09 -1.69
C THR A 205 9.53 -4.40 -2.60
N PRO A 206 9.71 -3.06 -2.50
CA PRO A 206 10.69 -2.36 -3.30
C PRO A 206 12.12 -2.58 -2.79
N SER A 207 13.10 -1.98 -3.47
CA SER A 207 14.50 -1.99 -3.01
C SER A 207 14.65 -1.32 -1.64
N SER A 208 14.99 -2.12 -0.63
CA SER A 208 15.24 -1.67 0.75
C SER A 208 16.39 -0.68 0.84
N THR A 209 17.41 -0.83 -0.01
CA THR A 209 18.56 0.07 -0.08
C THR A 209 18.19 1.41 -0.73
N ARG A 210 17.40 1.40 -1.80
CA ARG A 210 16.98 2.63 -2.51
C ARG A 210 16.13 3.53 -1.60
N TYR A 211 15.23 2.93 -0.83
CA TYR A 211 14.25 3.65 -0.02
C TYR A 211 14.53 3.63 1.49
N ASP A 212 15.69 3.12 1.90
CA ASP A 212 16.21 3.17 3.26
C ASP A 212 15.24 2.61 4.31
N PHE A 213 14.87 1.33 4.13
CA PHE A 213 13.98 0.61 5.04
C PHE A 213 14.45 -0.84 5.29
N ALA A 214 13.71 -1.57 6.12
CA ALA A 214 13.95 -2.95 6.51
C ALA A 214 15.20 -3.21 7.36
N ASN A 215 15.76 -2.17 8.00
CA ASN A 215 16.80 -2.32 9.02
C ASN A 215 16.26 -1.88 10.38
N LEU A 216 16.73 -2.53 11.44
CA LEU A 216 16.64 -2.05 12.81
C LEU A 216 17.57 -0.86 13.01
N TYR A 217 17.11 0.17 13.70
CA TYR A 217 17.91 1.33 14.08
C TYR A 217 17.37 1.96 15.37
N ARG A 218 18.22 2.69 16.09
CA ARG A 218 17.79 3.48 17.26
C ARG A 218 17.32 4.85 16.80
N GLY A 219 16.09 5.21 17.17
CA GLY A 219 15.54 6.55 16.96
C GLY A 219 16.27 7.61 17.80
N ARG A 220 15.97 8.89 17.56
CA ARG A 220 16.55 10.00 18.34
C ARG A 220 16.15 9.95 19.83
N ASP A 221 15.04 9.29 20.12
CA ASP A 221 14.51 9.01 21.45
C ASP A 221 15.09 7.73 22.09
N GLY A 222 16.07 7.09 21.44
CA GLY A 222 16.67 5.82 21.87
C GLY A 222 15.79 4.58 21.62
N GLN A 223 14.57 4.76 21.13
CA GLN A 223 13.66 3.64 20.85
C GLN A 223 14.15 2.83 19.66
N LEU A 224 14.12 1.50 19.78
CA LEU A 224 14.40 0.62 18.64
C LEU A 224 13.25 0.72 17.63
N CYS A 225 13.60 0.98 16.37
CA CYS A 225 12.67 1.19 15.30
C CYS A 225 12.97 0.26 14.11
N PHE A 226 11.94 -0.06 13.34
CA PHE A 226 12.02 -0.80 12.09
C PHE A 226 11.11 -0.15 11.05
N LYS A 227 11.58 0.01 9.82
CA LYS A 227 10.80 0.61 8.73
C LYS A 227 10.32 -0.42 7.73
N LEU A 228 9.07 -0.28 7.30
CA LEU A 228 8.53 -0.94 6.11
C LEU A 228 8.14 0.10 5.06
N ASN A 229 8.20 -0.25 3.78
CA ASN A 229 7.82 0.64 2.69
C ASN A 229 6.52 0.19 2.03
N LEU A 230 5.61 1.12 1.80
CA LEU A 230 4.38 0.86 1.06
C LEU A 230 4.59 1.07 -0.44
N GLN A 231 4.29 0.03 -1.20
CA GLN A 231 4.14 0.06 -2.64
C GLN A 231 2.95 -0.82 -3.02
N VAL A 232 2.07 -0.30 -3.89
CA VAL A 232 0.91 -1.03 -4.39
C VAL A 232 0.97 -1.07 -5.91
N ARG A 233 0.78 -2.25 -6.49
CA ARG A 233 0.67 -2.45 -7.94
C ARG A 233 -0.47 -3.38 -8.28
N PHE A 234 -0.82 -3.42 -9.56
CA PHE A 234 -1.73 -4.44 -10.09
C PHE A 234 -1.09 -5.84 -10.07
N LYS A 235 -1.95 -6.86 -10.06
CA LYS A 235 -1.56 -8.28 -10.06
C LYS A 235 -0.96 -8.74 -11.39
#